data_AF-A0A8K0KEV3-F1
#
_entry.id   AF-A0A8K0KEV3-F1
#
_cell.length_a   1.000
_cell.length_b   1.000
_cell.length_c   1.000
_cell.angle_alpha   90.00
_cell.angle_beta   90.00
_cell.angle_gamma   90.00
#
_symmetry.space_group_name_H-M   'P 1'
#
loop_
_entity.id
_entity.type
_entity.pdbx_description
1 polymer ?
#
loop_
_entity_poly.entity_id
_entity_poly.type
_entity_poly.pdbx_seq_one_letter_code
_entity_poly.pdbx_strand_id
1 'polypeptide(L)'
;MFTDISLSADQNNKFSEFLKKDNVDLGINFSIYVLQAGAWPLGQSSLTSFAVPQELEKSLQMFENFYHTRFSGRKLTWLHHLCQGELKLTYLSKPYIVTMQTFQMAILLLFEKTNALTHKELQTTLQLNSEQFSKHLASLLDCKILLCESENIGPDSVLQLNLNYTNKRTKFRITAALQRESPQEAEATLSSVDEDRKLYLQAAIVLSQSRATFAPSISMIKKCIEALIDKQYIERTPNSADEYSYVA
;
A
#
# COMPACT_ATOMS: atom_id res chain seq x y z
N MET A 1 -0.36 3.00 15.90
CA MET A 1 -1.51 2.58 15.06
C MET A 1 -2.79 3.36 15.38
N PHE A 2 -3.51 3.12 16.48
CA PHE A 2 -4.78 3.84 16.77
C PHE A 2 -4.65 5.36 16.92
N THR A 3 -3.50 5.80 17.47
CA THR A 3 -3.09 7.21 17.52
C THR A 3 -3.08 7.82 16.13
N ASP A 4 -2.50 7.13 15.15
CA ASP A 4 -2.32 7.60 13.78
C ASP A 4 -3.67 7.76 13.07
N ILE A 5 -4.62 6.84 13.32
CA ILE A 5 -5.99 6.92 12.80
C ILE A 5 -6.68 8.18 13.34
N SER A 6 -6.57 8.42 14.65
CA SER A 6 -7.18 9.58 15.30
C SER A 6 -6.55 10.89 14.83
N LEU A 7 -5.22 10.92 14.71
CA LEU A 7 -4.47 12.07 14.18
C LEU A 7 -4.79 12.33 12.72
N SER A 8 -5.05 11.30 11.92
CA SER A 8 -5.43 11.44 10.52
C SER A 8 -6.75 12.19 10.35
N ALA A 9 -7.75 11.93 11.21
CA ALA A 9 -9.01 12.67 11.21
C ALA A 9 -8.79 14.17 11.46
N ASP A 10 -7.94 14.51 12.43
CA ASP A 10 -7.56 15.90 12.71
C ASP A 10 -6.78 16.53 11.53
N GLN A 11 -5.88 15.80 10.88
CA GLN A 11 -5.21 16.29 9.67
C GLN A 11 -6.18 16.55 8.52
N ASN A 12 -7.18 15.69 8.29
CA ASN A 12 -8.21 15.89 7.27
C ASN A 12 -9.05 17.15 7.52
N ASN A 13 -9.43 17.40 8.78
CA ASN A 13 -10.15 18.61 9.16
C ASN A 13 -9.32 19.87 8.87
N LYS A 14 -8.05 19.86 9.31
CA LYS A 14 -7.14 20.97 9.08
C LYS A 14 -6.79 21.16 7.60
N PHE A 15 -6.77 20.09 6.80
CA PHE A 15 -6.58 20.16 5.37
C PHE A 15 -7.80 20.80 4.69
N SER A 16 -9.00 20.42 5.12
CA SER A 16 -10.26 21.03 4.65
C SER A 16 -10.31 22.53 4.95
N GLU A 17 -9.83 22.96 6.13
CA GLU A 17 -9.68 24.38 6.47
C GLU A 17 -8.64 25.11 5.59
N PHE A 18 -7.50 24.46 5.31
CA PHE A 18 -6.47 24.98 4.42
C PHE A 18 -7.02 25.21 3.00
N LEU A 19 -7.76 24.24 2.44
CA LEU A 19 -8.41 24.38 1.13
C LEU A 19 -9.42 25.53 1.10
N LYS A 20 -10.21 25.70 2.16
CA LYS A 20 -11.17 26.81 2.28
C LYS A 20 -10.47 28.16 2.35
N LYS A 21 -9.33 28.25 3.06
CA LYS A 21 -8.56 29.49 3.18
C LYS A 21 -7.98 29.93 1.84
N ASP A 22 -7.44 28.99 1.08
CA ASP A 22 -6.82 29.26 -0.22
C ASP A 22 -7.84 29.22 -1.38
N ASN A 23 -9.14 29.03 -1.06
CA ASN A 23 -10.26 28.92 -1.99
C ASN A 23 -10.01 27.89 -3.11
N VAL A 24 -9.38 26.76 -2.75
CA VAL A 24 -9.04 25.68 -3.67
C VAL A 24 -10.15 24.64 -3.66
N ASP A 25 -10.82 24.47 -4.80
CA ASP A 25 -11.71 23.34 -5.04
C ASP A 25 -10.94 22.15 -5.63
N LEU A 26 -11.03 21.00 -4.97
CA LEU A 26 -10.42 19.76 -5.43
C LEU A 26 -11.28 19.04 -6.48
N GLY A 27 -12.58 19.34 -6.56
CA GLY A 27 -13.52 18.65 -7.45
C GLY A 27 -13.88 17.23 -7.02
N ILE A 28 -13.25 16.69 -5.97
CA ILE A 28 -13.52 15.36 -5.40
C ILE A 28 -13.58 15.41 -3.87
N ASN A 29 -14.31 14.46 -3.27
CA ASN A 29 -14.22 14.22 -1.83
C ASN A 29 -12.93 13.44 -1.55
N PHE A 30 -12.01 14.04 -0.80
CA PHE A 30 -10.70 13.49 -0.50
C PHE A 30 -10.51 13.35 1.01
N SER A 31 -10.07 12.16 1.44
CA SER A 31 -9.73 11.86 2.82
C SER A 31 -8.48 11.01 2.85
N ILE A 32 -7.59 11.28 3.80
CA ILE A 32 -6.30 10.60 3.92
C ILE A 32 -6.09 9.95 5.28
N TYR A 33 -5.25 8.91 5.29
CA TYR A 33 -4.68 8.35 6.51
C TYR A 33 -3.16 8.51 6.46
N VAL A 34 -2.61 9.20 7.45
CA VAL A 34 -1.16 9.37 7.59
C VAL A 34 -0.68 8.38 8.64
N LEU A 35 0.10 7.39 8.21
CA LEU A 35 0.54 6.27 9.02
C LEU A 35 2.04 6.34 9.26
N GLN A 36 2.49 6.10 10.49
CA GLN A 36 3.92 6.06 10.78
C GLN A 36 4.54 4.74 10.32
N ALA A 37 5.54 4.81 9.43
CA ALA A 37 6.16 3.63 8.83
C ALA A 37 6.65 2.57 9.84
N GLY A 38 7.19 2.99 10.99
CA GLY A 38 7.66 2.08 12.04
C GLY A 38 6.58 1.51 12.97
N ALA A 39 5.33 1.98 12.86
CA ALA A 39 4.24 1.55 13.74
C ALA A 39 3.27 0.59 13.05
N TRP A 40 3.40 0.36 11.75
CA TRP A 40 2.50 -0.47 10.96
C TRP A 40 3.28 -1.52 10.17
N PRO A 41 2.80 -2.78 10.10
CA PRO A 41 3.42 -3.84 9.30
C PRO A 41 3.05 -3.70 7.82
N LEU A 42 3.17 -2.49 7.28
CA LEU A 42 2.90 -2.20 5.88
C LEU A 42 4.24 -2.36 5.15
N GLY A 43 4.51 -3.59 4.73
CA GLY A 43 5.74 -3.94 4.02
C GLY A 43 5.98 -2.97 2.86
N GLN A 44 7.23 -2.54 2.68
CA GLN A 44 7.65 -1.69 1.55
C GLN A 44 7.56 -2.42 0.20
N SER A 45 7.24 -3.71 0.21
CA SER A 45 7.29 -4.65 -0.93
C SER A 45 6.30 -4.39 -2.07
N SER A 46 5.44 -3.37 -1.99
CA SER A 46 4.43 -3.06 -3.02
C SER A 46 4.40 -1.59 -3.42
N LEU A 47 5.55 -0.91 -3.38
CA LEU A 47 5.74 0.35 -4.12
C LEU A 47 5.76 0.05 -5.63
N THR A 48 4.58 -0.16 -6.19
CA THR A 48 4.40 -0.34 -7.62
C THR A 48 4.52 1.01 -8.31
N SER A 49 5.26 1.06 -9.43
CA SER A 49 5.13 2.19 -10.35
C SER A 49 3.66 2.32 -10.74
N PHE A 50 3.08 3.49 -10.49
CA PHE A 50 1.69 3.76 -10.77
C PHE A 50 1.56 5.21 -11.18
N ALA A 51 1.16 5.44 -12.42
CA ALA A 51 0.80 6.75 -12.89
C ALA A 51 -0.60 7.07 -12.38
N VAL A 52 -0.69 7.97 -11.41
CA VAL A 52 -1.96 8.40 -10.83
C VAL A 52 -2.74 9.21 -11.89
N PRO A 53 -4.05 8.96 -12.09
CA PRO A 53 -4.88 9.78 -12.97
C PRO A 53 -4.88 11.27 -12.59
N GLN A 54 -4.97 12.14 -13.60
CA GLN A 54 -4.88 13.60 -13.43
C GLN A 54 -5.95 14.15 -12.47
N GLU A 55 -7.12 13.51 -12.44
CA GLU A 55 -8.26 13.87 -11.60
C GLU A 55 -7.92 13.74 -10.10
N LEU A 56 -7.01 12.84 -9.74
CA LEU A 56 -6.58 12.62 -8.35
C LEU A 56 -5.29 13.39 -8.02
N GLU A 57 -4.44 13.64 -9.02
CA GLU A 57 -3.12 14.23 -8.85
C GLU A 57 -3.15 15.57 -8.12
N LYS A 58 -4.12 16.44 -8.46
CA LYS A 58 -4.31 17.73 -7.77
C LYS A 58 -4.50 17.56 -6.27
N SER A 59 -5.31 16.59 -5.85
CA SER A 59 -5.59 16.35 -4.43
C SER A 59 -4.35 15.84 -3.68
N LEU A 60 -3.56 14.97 -4.32
CA LEU A 60 -2.31 14.47 -3.76
C LEU A 60 -1.29 15.60 -3.59
N GLN A 61 -1.05 16.39 -4.63
CA GLN A 61 -0.09 17.50 -4.61
C GLN A 61 -0.47 18.56 -3.57
N MET A 62 -1.75 18.94 -3.50
CA MET A 62 -2.23 19.91 -2.50
C MET A 62 -2.04 19.38 -1.08
N PHE A 63 -2.28 18.09 -0.85
CA PHE A 63 -2.03 17.48 0.45
C PHE A 63 -0.53 17.43 0.78
N GLU A 64 0.33 17.07 -0.17
CA GLU A 64 1.78 17.07 0.04
C GLU A 64 2.31 18.45 0.44
N ASN A 65 1.88 19.51 -0.26
CA ASN A 65 2.28 20.88 0.06
C ASN A 65 1.81 21.30 1.46
N PHE A 66 0.55 21.02 1.78
CA PHE A 66 -0.01 21.25 3.10
C PHE A 66 0.79 20.52 4.21
N TYR A 67 1.14 19.26 3.97
CA TYR A 67 1.86 18.44 4.94
C TYR A 67 3.31 18.89 5.09
N HIS A 68 3.99 19.20 3.99
CA HIS A 68 5.38 19.66 3.99
C HIS A 68 5.55 21.00 4.72
N THR A 69 4.58 21.91 4.57
CA THR A 69 4.59 23.21 5.26
C THR A 69 4.54 23.05 6.79
N ARG A 70 3.95 21.97 7.30
CA ARG A 70 3.79 21.73 8.75
C ARG A 70 4.84 20.79 9.35
N PHE A 71 5.31 19.84 8.56
CA PHE A 71 6.23 18.80 9.02
C PHE A 71 7.51 18.84 8.20
N SER A 72 8.37 19.82 8.50
CA SER A 72 9.72 19.89 7.93
C SER A 72 10.53 18.66 8.37
N GLY A 73 11.11 17.94 7.41
CA GLY A 73 11.96 16.77 7.68
C GLY A 73 11.25 15.41 7.62
N ARG A 74 9.96 15.36 7.26
CA ARG A 74 9.24 14.11 6.97
C ARG A 74 9.02 13.94 5.47
N LYS A 75 9.16 12.71 4.97
CA LYS A 75 8.82 12.33 3.60
C LYS A 75 7.55 11.49 3.59
N LEU A 76 6.61 11.82 2.72
CA LEU A 76 5.42 11.01 2.48
C LEU A 76 5.71 9.94 1.43
N THR A 77 5.11 8.77 1.62
CA THR A 77 5.12 7.67 0.66
C THR A 77 3.69 7.20 0.48
N TRP A 78 3.19 7.21 -0.75
CA TRP A 78 1.82 6.84 -1.05
C TRP A 78 1.65 5.32 -1.22
N LEU A 79 0.64 4.76 -0.56
CA LEU A 79 0.31 3.33 -0.62
C LEU A 79 -0.99 3.13 -1.42
N HIS A 80 -0.92 3.32 -2.74
CA HIS A 80 -2.10 3.30 -3.63
C HIS A 80 -2.87 1.97 -3.63
N HIS A 81 -2.21 0.85 -3.35
CA HIS A 81 -2.85 -0.46 -3.28
C HIS A 81 -3.82 -0.61 -2.09
N LEU A 82 -3.68 0.21 -1.04
CA LEU A 82 -4.60 0.27 0.11
C LEU A 82 -5.69 1.32 -0.07
N CYS A 83 -5.60 2.15 -1.12
CA CYS A 83 -6.55 3.21 -1.38
C CYS A 83 -7.82 2.65 -2.05
N GLN A 84 -8.95 3.23 -1.67
CA GLN A 84 -10.27 2.95 -2.22
C GLN A 84 -10.96 4.26 -2.60
N GLY A 85 -11.81 4.21 -3.61
CA GLY A 85 -12.59 5.35 -4.09
C GLY A 85 -14.02 4.95 -4.45
N GLU A 86 -14.92 5.93 -4.50
CA GLU A 86 -16.27 5.77 -5.02
C GLU A 86 -16.39 6.52 -6.35
N LEU A 87 -16.69 5.79 -7.43
CA LEU A 87 -16.91 6.35 -8.76
C LEU A 87 -18.42 6.35 -9.06
N LYS A 88 -18.94 7.47 -9.56
CA LYS A 88 -20.32 7.57 -10.02
C LYS A 88 -20.38 7.42 -11.55
N LEU A 89 -20.94 6.31 -12.03
CA LEU A 89 -21.14 6.06 -13.46
C LEU A 89 -22.39 6.81 -13.93
N THR A 90 -22.22 7.81 -14.78
CA THR A 90 -23.30 8.68 -15.30
C THR A 90 -23.67 8.41 -16.75
N TYR A 91 -22.90 7.59 -17.47
CA TYR A 91 -23.14 7.26 -18.88
C TYR A 91 -24.26 6.23 -19.10
N LEU A 92 -24.82 5.68 -18.02
CA LEU A 92 -25.86 4.64 -18.04
C LEU A 92 -27.25 5.24 -17.79
N SER A 93 -28.29 4.48 -18.13
CA SER A 93 -29.69 4.88 -17.91
C SER A 93 -30.04 5.21 -16.45
N LYS A 94 -29.32 4.60 -15.50
CA LYS A 94 -29.40 4.89 -14.07
C LYS A 94 -28.00 5.20 -13.54
N PRO A 95 -27.86 6.17 -12.64
CA PRO A 95 -26.57 6.43 -12.00
C PRO A 95 -26.20 5.27 -11.07
N TYR A 96 -25.01 4.72 -11.24
CA TYR A 96 -24.45 3.71 -10.33
C TYR A 96 -23.31 4.32 -9.52
N ILE A 97 -23.25 3.99 -8.23
CA ILE A 97 -22.14 4.36 -7.35
C ILE A 97 -21.35 3.09 -7.06
N VAL A 98 -20.11 3.06 -7.52
CA VAL A 98 -19.25 1.89 -7.44
C VAL A 98 -18.06 2.18 -6.55
N THR A 99 -17.98 1.48 -5.42
CA THR A 99 -16.80 1.51 -4.55
C THR A 99 -15.77 0.53 -5.09
N MET A 100 -14.54 0.96 -5.33
CA MET A 100 -13.47 0.13 -5.92
C MET A 100 -12.09 0.57 -5.44
N GLN A 101 -11.08 -0.26 -5.66
CA GLN A 101 -9.69 0.11 -5.37
C GLN A 101 -9.16 1.14 -6.36
N THR A 102 -8.15 1.91 -5.97
CA THR A 102 -7.60 3.00 -6.80
C THR A 102 -7.12 2.51 -8.18
N PHE A 103 -6.56 1.31 -8.29
CA PHE A 103 -6.14 0.75 -9.58
C PHE A 103 -7.31 0.46 -10.51
N GLN A 104 -8.42 -0.08 -9.99
CA GLN A 104 -9.65 -0.28 -10.77
C GLN A 104 -10.23 1.06 -11.23
N MET A 105 -10.25 2.04 -10.32
CA MET A 105 -10.75 3.38 -10.61
C MET A 105 -9.90 4.06 -11.70
N ALA A 106 -8.58 3.93 -11.63
CA ALA A 106 -7.67 4.49 -12.62
C ALA A 106 -7.87 3.90 -14.01
N ILE A 107 -8.13 2.58 -14.11
CA ILE A 107 -8.51 1.95 -15.38
C ILE A 107 -9.78 2.60 -15.95
N LEU A 108 -10.82 2.78 -15.13
CA LEU A 108 -12.09 3.35 -15.60
C LEU A 108 -12.00 4.83 -15.98
N LEU A 109 -11.18 5.62 -15.28
CA LEU A 109 -10.97 7.04 -15.61
C LEU A 109 -10.36 7.24 -17.00
N LEU A 110 -9.55 6.29 -17.49
CA LEU A 110 -9.03 6.36 -18.86
C LEU A 110 -10.12 6.29 -19.93
N PHE A 111 -11.28 5.70 -19.62
CA PHE A 111 -12.43 5.64 -20.53
C PHE A 111 -13.32 6.89 -20.48
N GLU A 112 -12.95 7.93 -19.75
CA GLU A 112 -13.73 9.17 -19.70
C GLU A 112 -13.82 9.87 -21.06
N LYS A 113 -12.74 9.80 -21.85
CA LYS A 113 -12.65 10.44 -23.19
C LYS A 113 -12.83 9.46 -24.35
N THR A 114 -12.70 8.16 -24.10
CA THR A 114 -12.72 7.11 -25.13
C THR A 114 -13.52 5.89 -24.65
N ASN A 115 -14.33 5.31 -25.54
CA ASN A 115 -15.15 4.15 -25.19
C ASN A 115 -14.43 2.80 -25.35
N ALA A 116 -13.29 2.80 -26.03
CA ALA A 116 -12.50 1.62 -26.33
C ALA A 116 -11.01 1.93 -26.23
N LEU A 117 -10.26 1.06 -25.56
CA LEU A 117 -8.81 1.14 -25.40
C LEU A 117 -8.20 -0.26 -25.45
N THR A 118 -6.97 -0.37 -25.95
CA THR A 118 -6.27 -1.66 -25.95
C THR A 118 -5.67 -1.97 -24.58
N HIS A 119 -5.53 -3.26 -24.28
CA HIS A 119 -4.85 -3.73 -23.07
C HIS A 119 -3.46 -3.10 -22.91
N LYS A 120 -2.67 -3.05 -24.00
CA LYS A 120 -1.33 -2.47 -24.00
C LYS A 120 -1.32 -0.97 -23.70
N GLU A 121 -2.25 -0.20 -24.27
CA GLU A 121 -2.35 1.25 -24.00
C GLU A 121 -2.67 1.52 -22.53
N LEU A 122 -3.63 0.78 -21.95
CA LEU A 122 -3.98 0.91 -20.54
C LEU A 122 -2.80 0.59 -19.62
N GLN A 123 -2.12 -0.53 -19.89
CA GLN A 123 -0.98 -0.95 -19.08
C GLN A 123 0.19 0.05 -19.16
N THR A 124 0.48 0.55 -20.36
CA THR A 124 1.56 1.53 -20.58
C THR A 124 1.24 2.86 -19.88
N THR A 125 -0.02 3.30 -19.95
CA THR A 125 -0.46 4.56 -19.35
C THR A 125 -0.41 4.51 -17.82
N LEU A 126 -0.89 3.42 -17.21
CA LEU A 126 -0.92 3.27 -15.75
C LEU A 126 0.41 2.84 -15.14
N GLN A 127 1.35 2.33 -15.95
CA GLN A 127 2.65 1.80 -15.54
C GLN A 127 2.59 0.66 -14.49
N LEU A 128 1.46 -0.03 -14.40
CA LEU A 128 1.25 -1.11 -13.44
C LEU A 128 1.97 -2.40 -13.85
N ASN A 129 2.39 -3.20 -12.85
CA ASN A 129 2.88 -4.56 -13.07
C ASN A 129 1.77 -5.40 -13.76
N SER A 130 2.14 -6.16 -14.81
CA SER A 130 1.25 -7.06 -15.55
C SER A 130 0.37 -7.91 -14.64
N GLU A 131 0.93 -8.50 -13.58
CA GLU A 131 0.16 -9.38 -12.69
C GLU A 131 -0.94 -8.62 -11.94
N GLN A 132 -0.61 -7.44 -11.40
CA GLN A 132 -1.58 -6.60 -10.70
C GLN A 132 -2.61 -6.05 -11.68
N PHE A 133 -2.16 -5.56 -12.85
CA PHE A 133 -3.06 -5.03 -13.87
C PHE A 133 -4.08 -6.08 -14.32
N SER A 134 -3.64 -7.30 -14.66
CA SER A 134 -4.54 -8.37 -15.07
C SER A 134 -5.55 -8.75 -13.98
N LYS A 135 -5.14 -8.76 -12.70
CA LYS A 135 -6.07 -9.03 -11.57
C LYS A 135 -7.16 -7.96 -11.44
N HIS A 136 -6.79 -6.69 -11.48
CA HIS A 136 -7.75 -5.59 -11.37
C HIS A 136 -8.64 -5.50 -12.63
N LEU A 137 -8.08 -5.74 -13.81
CA LEU A 137 -8.83 -5.79 -15.06
C LEU A 137 -9.86 -6.94 -15.07
N ALA A 138 -9.45 -8.14 -14.66
CA ALA A 138 -10.34 -9.31 -14.57
C ALA A 138 -11.56 -9.00 -13.69
N SER A 139 -11.36 -8.33 -12.54
CA SER A 139 -12.48 -7.96 -11.67
C SER A 139 -13.49 -6.99 -12.32
N LEU A 140 -13.05 -6.13 -13.24
CA LEU A 140 -13.92 -5.22 -13.99
C LEU A 140 -14.68 -5.95 -15.12
N LEU A 141 -14.05 -6.95 -15.74
CA LEU A 141 -14.65 -7.83 -16.74
C LEU A 141 -15.68 -8.78 -16.11
N ASP A 142 -15.37 -9.37 -14.95
CA ASP A 142 -16.28 -10.22 -14.18
C ASP A 142 -17.55 -9.46 -13.77
N CYS A 143 -17.37 -8.18 -13.40
CA CYS A 143 -18.48 -7.27 -13.11
C CYS A 143 -19.22 -6.80 -14.35
N LYS A 144 -18.75 -7.11 -15.57
CA LYS A 144 -19.28 -6.68 -16.87
C LYS A 144 -19.36 -5.17 -17.05
N ILE A 145 -18.51 -4.40 -16.36
CA ILE A 145 -18.39 -2.96 -16.59
C ILE A 145 -17.57 -2.71 -17.85
N LEU A 146 -16.51 -3.49 -18.03
CA LEU A 146 -15.77 -3.57 -19.28
C LEU A 146 -16.16 -4.85 -20.01
N LEU A 147 -16.10 -4.80 -21.34
CA LEU A 147 -16.28 -5.92 -22.25
C LEU A 147 -14.98 -6.13 -23.01
N CYS A 148 -14.63 -7.39 -23.24
CA CYS A 148 -13.51 -7.77 -24.09
C CYS A 148 -14.07 -8.64 -25.22
N GLU A 149 -13.74 -8.32 -26.46
CA GLU A 149 -14.16 -9.10 -27.63
C GLU A 149 -13.40 -10.44 -27.73
N SER A 150 -12.20 -10.51 -27.12
CA SER A 150 -11.35 -11.70 -27.10
C SER A 150 -11.63 -12.56 -25.86
N GLU A 151 -11.86 -13.87 -26.05
CA GLU A 151 -11.96 -14.83 -24.92
C GLU A 151 -10.62 -14.96 -24.16
N ASN A 152 -9.50 -14.79 -24.84
CA ASN A 152 -8.17 -14.70 -24.24
C ASN A 152 -7.70 -13.24 -24.24
N ILE A 153 -7.52 -12.66 -23.05
CA ILE A 153 -7.03 -11.28 -22.87
C ILE A 153 -5.55 -11.26 -23.27
N GLY A 154 -5.28 -10.84 -24.49
CA GLY A 154 -3.95 -10.60 -25.02
C GLY A 154 -3.55 -9.11 -24.95
N PRO A 155 -2.30 -8.77 -25.29
CA PRO A 155 -1.84 -7.38 -25.32
C PRO A 155 -2.60 -6.51 -26.34
N ASP A 156 -3.09 -7.12 -27.42
CA ASP A 156 -3.83 -6.44 -28.49
C ASP A 156 -5.35 -6.54 -28.32
N SER A 157 -5.83 -7.12 -27.21
CA SER A 157 -7.25 -7.19 -26.92
C SER A 157 -7.81 -5.79 -26.67
N VAL A 158 -8.90 -5.48 -27.36
CA VAL A 158 -9.64 -4.22 -27.21
C VAL A 158 -10.65 -4.38 -26.09
N LEU A 159 -10.57 -3.47 -25.12
CA LEU A 159 -11.49 -3.36 -24.01
C LEU A 159 -12.46 -2.22 -24.29
N GLN A 160 -13.75 -2.50 -24.17
CA GLN A 160 -14.82 -1.56 -24.42
C GLN A 160 -15.66 -1.31 -23.17
N LEU A 161 -16.12 -0.08 -22.99
CA LEU A 161 -17.03 0.27 -21.91
C LEU A 161 -18.43 -0.31 -22.18
N ASN A 162 -19.02 -1.00 -21.21
CA ASN A 162 -20.37 -1.56 -21.35
C ASN A 162 -21.44 -0.47 -21.21
N LEU A 163 -21.90 0.09 -22.33
CA LEU A 163 -22.95 1.11 -22.36
C LEU A 163 -24.36 0.59 -21.99
N ASN A 164 -24.57 -0.73 -22.03
CA ASN A 164 -25.84 -1.37 -21.70
C ASN A 164 -25.80 -2.06 -20.33
N TYR A 165 -24.91 -1.63 -19.44
CA TYR A 165 -24.75 -2.22 -18.12
C TYR A 165 -26.01 -2.08 -17.26
N THR A 166 -26.44 -3.19 -16.65
CA THR A 166 -27.54 -3.21 -15.70
C THR A 166 -27.17 -4.01 -14.45
N ASN A 167 -27.49 -3.46 -13.28
CA ASN A 167 -27.33 -4.14 -12.00
C ASN A 167 -28.57 -3.92 -11.15
N LYS A 168 -28.94 -4.94 -10.36
CA LYS A 168 -30.04 -4.83 -9.39
C LYS A 168 -29.76 -3.77 -8.32
N ARG A 169 -28.49 -3.55 -7.97
CA ARG A 169 -28.06 -2.57 -6.96
C ARG A 169 -27.50 -1.33 -7.64
N THR A 170 -27.98 -0.16 -7.23
CA THR A 170 -27.46 1.15 -7.68
C THR A 170 -26.18 1.54 -6.96
N LYS A 171 -25.93 1.00 -5.76
CA LYS A 171 -24.66 1.14 -5.03
C LYS A 171 -24.08 -0.24 -4.75
N PHE A 172 -22.84 -0.48 -5.18
CA PHE A 172 -22.16 -1.76 -4.97
C PHE A 172 -20.64 -1.57 -4.88
N ARG A 173 -19.95 -2.58 -4.35
CA ARG A 173 -18.50 -2.60 -4.23
C ARG A 173 -17.92 -3.66 -5.14
N ILE A 174 -16.91 -3.28 -5.92
CA ILE A 174 -16.06 -4.22 -6.65
C ILE A 174 -14.86 -4.47 -5.75
N THR A 175 -14.59 -5.75 -5.50
CA THR A 175 -13.41 -6.17 -4.76
C THR A 175 -12.67 -7.08 -5.72
N ALA A 176 -11.43 -6.71 -6.09
CA ALA A 176 -10.55 -7.66 -6.75
C ALA A 176 -10.48 -8.92 -5.87
N ALA A 177 -10.46 -10.11 -6.46
CA ALA A 177 -10.47 -11.37 -5.72
C ALA A 177 -9.52 -11.26 -4.52
N LEU A 178 -10.07 -11.48 -3.30
CA LEU A 178 -9.38 -11.25 -2.04
C LEU A 178 -7.92 -11.69 -2.14
N GLN A 179 -6.98 -10.83 -1.74
CA GLN A 179 -5.64 -11.26 -1.39
C GLN A 179 -5.81 -12.36 -0.34
N ARG A 180 -5.79 -13.63 -0.76
CA ARG A 180 -5.14 -14.64 0.05
C ARG A 180 -3.71 -14.13 0.13
N GLU A 181 -3.25 -13.89 1.36
CA GLU A 181 -1.87 -13.55 1.64
C GLU A 181 -1.00 -14.40 0.73
N SER A 182 -0.32 -13.74 -0.21
CA SER A 182 0.45 -14.48 -1.19
C SER A 182 1.55 -15.23 -0.43
N PRO A 183 1.97 -16.41 -0.90
CA PRO A 183 3.06 -17.14 -0.24
C PRO A 183 4.30 -16.25 -0.03
N GLN A 184 4.54 -15.30 -0.95
CA GLN A 184 5.60 -14.29 -0.85
C GLN A 184 5.36 -13.26 0.27
N GLU A 185 4.15 -12.75 0.45
CA GLU A 185 3.82 -11.83 1.56
C GLU A 185 3.93 -12.54 2.92
N ALA A 186 3.49 -13.80 3.00
CA ALA A 186 3.61 -14.60 4.21
C ALA A 186 5.08 -14.87 4.57
N GLU A 187 5.90 -15.26 3.59
CA GLU A 187 7.34 -15.50 3.79
C GLU A 187 8.08 -14.21 4.18
N ALA A 188 7.78 -13.08 3.53
CA ALA A 188 8.35 -11.78 3.89
C ALA A 188 7.98 -11.38 5.33
N THR A 189 6.73 -11.63 5.74
CA THR A 189 6.26 -11.37 7.11
C THR A 189 7.05 -12.22 8.11
N LEU A 190 7.20 -13.52 7.87
CA LEU A 190 7.98 -14.40 8.74
C LEU A 190 9.45 -13.98 8.82
N SER A 191 10.06 -13.63 7.69
CA SER A 191 11.44 -13.14 7.63
C SER A 191 11.64 -11.88 8.48
N SER A 192 10.74 -10.90 8.35
CA SER A 192 10.81 -9.64 9.12
C SER A 192 10.70 -9.87 10.64
N VAL A 193 9.85 -10.82 11.06
CA VAL A 193 9.70 -11.19 12.47
C VAL A 193 10.98 -11.81 13.01
N ASP A 194 11.68 -12.63 12.23
CA ASP A 194 12.93 -13.25 12.64
C ASP A 194 14.10 -12.26 12.70
N GLU A 195 14.13 -11.26 11.81
CA GLU A 195 15.10 -10.15 11.89
C GLU A 195 14.88 -9.28 13.15
N ASP A 196 13.64 -8.91 13.46
CA ASP A 196 13.30 -8.14 14.66
C ASP A 196 13.66 -8.91 15.94
N ARG A 197 13.39 -10.22 15.98
CA ARG A 197 13.81 -11.08 17.08
C ARG A 197 15.31 -11.10 17.24
N LYS A 198 16.08 -11.10 16.15
CA LYS A 198 17.55 -11.07 16.20
C LYS A 198 18.05 -9.76 16.82
N LEU A 199 17.50 -8.63 16.40
CA LEU A 199 17.85 -7.33 16.96
C LEU A 199 17.48 -7.23 18.45
N TYR A 200 16.30 -7.70 18.83
CA TYR A 200 15.87 -7.73 20.23
C TYR A 200 16.77 -8.61 21.09
N LEU A 201 17.15 -9.80 20.60
CA LEU A 201 18.10 -10.68 21.30
C LEU A 201 19.45 -9.99 21.51
N GLN A 202 20.00 -9.36 20.47
CA GLN A 202 21.27 -8.65 20.57
C GLN A 202 21.21 -7.55 21.64
N ALA A 203 20.13 -6.76 21.66
CA ALA A 203 19.94 -5.73 22.68
C ALA A 203 19.76 -6.31 24.09
N ALA A 204 18.98 -7.40 24.24
CA ALA A 204 18.75 -8.04 25.53
C ALA A 204 20.03 -8.69 26.12
N ILE A 205 20.89 -9.27 25.26
CA ILE A 205 22.20 -9.82 25.66
C ILE A 205 23.07 -8.71 26.23
N VAL A 206 23.12 -7.55 25.57
CA VAL A 206 23.93 -6.40 26.03
C VAL A 206 23.37 -5.77 27.32
N LEU A 207 22.03 -5.70 27.46
CA LEU A 207 21.37 -5.00 28.57
C LEU A 207 21.04 -5.88 29.79
N SER A 208 21.45 -7.16 29.79
CA SER A 208 21.15 -8.16 30.84
C SER A 208 19.68 -8.21 31.27
N GLN A 209 18.74 -7.87 30.39
CA GLN A 209 17.31 -7.84 30.66
C GLN A 209 16.59 -8.75 29.67
N SER A 210 16.54 -10.05 29.96
CA SER A 210 15.64 -10.97 29.28
C SER A 210 14.29 -11.01 30.01
N ARG A 211 13.29 -10.30 29.49
CA ARG A 211 11.89 -10.53 29.89
C ARG A 211 11.25 -11.57 28.95
N ALA A 212 10.45 -12.45 29.56
CA ALA A 212 10.02 -13.75 29.07
C ALA A 212 8.94 -13.74 27.95
N THR A 213 9.13 -12.98 26.87
CA THR A 213 8.14 -12.89 25.79
C THR A 213 8.40 -13.81 24.59
N PHE A 214 9.59 -14.41 24.45
CA PHE A 214 9.84 -15.48 23.47
C PHE A 214 11.00 -16.39 23.90
N ALA A 215 10.98 -17.65 23.44
CA ALA A 215 12.02 -18.63 23.66
C ALA A 215 12.92 -18.76 22.41
N PRO A 216 14.08 -18.07 22.35
CA PRO A 216 14.99 -18.15 21.22
C PRO A 216 15.61 -19.54 21.05
N SER A 217 15.89 -19.94 19.80
CA SER A 217 16.65 -21.17 19.53
C SER A 217 18.14 -20.98 19.85
N ILE A 218 18.81 -22.06 20.27
CA ILE A 218 20.25 -22.05 20.59
C ILE A 218 21.09 -21.57 19.39
N SER A 219 20.70 -21.96 18.17
CA SER A 219 21.37 -21.54 16.94
C SER A 219 21.29 -20.02 16.74
N MET A 220 20.15 -19.41 17.05
CA MET A 220 19.95 -17.97 16.94
C MET A 220 20.77 -17.19 17.97
N ILE A 221 20.86 -17.70 19.20
CA ILE A 221 21.69 -17.12 20.27
C ILE A 221 23.16 -17.10 19.85
N LYS A 222 23.70 -18.23 19.36
CA LYS A 222 25.09 -18.33 18.90
C LYS A 222 25.41 -17.32 17.80
N LYS A 223 24.56 -17.21 16.77
CA LYS A 223 24.71 -16.21 15.70
C LYS A 223 24.66 -14.77 16.22
N CYS A 224 23.86 -14.49 17.24
CA CYS A 224 23.81 -13.14 17.83
C CYS A 224 25.09 -12.80 18.60
N ILE A 225 25.64 -13.75 19.36
CA ILE A 225 26.90 -13.60 20.09
C ILE A 225 28.05 -13.35 19.10
N GLU A 226 28.16 -14.15 18.04
CA GLU A 226 29.19 -13.95 17.00
C GLU A 226 29.12 -12.55 16.39
N ALA A 227 27.92 -12.09 16.01
CA ALA A 227 27.74 -10.76 15.47
C ALA A 227 28.04 -9.62 16.47
N LEU A 228 27.90 -9.85 17.78
CA LEU A 228 28.27 -8.88 18.81
C LEU A 228 29.78 -8.85 19.05
N ILE A 229 30.46 -9.99 18.91
CA ILE A 229 31.93 -10.08 18.94
C ILE A 229 32.53 -9.36 17.73
N ASP A 230 32.00 -9.60 16.53
CA ASP A 230 32.47 -8.92 15.30
C ASP A 230 32.32 -7.39 15.39
N LYS A 231 31.27 -6.93 16.09
CA LYS A 231 31.02 -5.51 16.35
C LYS A 231 31.75 -4.96 17.58
N GLN A 232 32.61 -5.77 18.23
CA GLN A 232 33.43 -5.40 19.39
C GLN A 232 32.63 -4.96 20.63
N TYR A 233 31.38 -5.41 20.78
CA TYR A 233 30.59 -5.13 21.99
C TYR A 233 30.93 -6.08 23.15
N ILE A 234 31.28 -7.32 22.84
CA ILE A 234 31.65 -8.37 23.78
C ILE A 234 32.82 -9.18 23.22
N GLU A 235 33.61 -9.82 24.07
CA GLU A 235 34.67 -10.75 23.66
C GLU A 235 34.59 -12.04 24.45
N ARG A 236 35.21 -13.10 23.93
CA ARG A 236 35.36 -14.36 24.68
C ARG A 236 36.45 -14.20 25.70
N THR A 237 36.18 -14.58 26.94
CA THR A 237 37.22 -14.60 27.95
C THR A 237 38.28 -15.65 27.59
N PRO A 238 39.58 -15.41 27.87
CA PRO A 238 40.63 -16.36 27.58
C PRO A 238 40.55 -17.65 28.42
N ASN A 239 39.76 -17.64 29.50
CA ASN A 239 39.70 -18.72 30.48
C ASN A 239 38.57 -19.73 30.21
N SER A 240 37.50 -19.33 29.51
CA SER A 240 36.35 -20.21 29.24
C SER A 240 35.66 -19.83 27.94
N ALA A 241 35.31 -20.85 27.14
CA ALA A 241 34.58 -20.67 25.88
C ALA A 241 33.11 -20.25 26.08
N ASP A 242 32.57 -20.45 27.28
CA ASP A 242 31.18 -20.14 27.63
C ASP A 242 31.03 -18.82 28.42
N GLU A 243 32.14 -18.13 28.71
CA GLU A 243 32.15 -16.84 29.41
C GLU A 243 32.59 -15.70 28.48
N TYR A 244 31.82 -14.61 28.53
CA TYR A 244 32.02 -13.43 27.70
C TYR A 244 32.22 -12.20 28.58
N SER A 245 33.19 -11.35 28.21
CA SER A 245 33.39 -10.03 28.83
C SER A 245 32.81 -8.94 27.95
N TYR A 246 32.25 -7.91 28.58
CA TYR A 246 31.82 -6.69 27.90
C TYR A 246 33.03 -5.81 27.61
N VAL A 247 33.11 -5.23 26.41
CA VAL A 247 34.32 -4.54 25.91
C VAL A 247 34.11 -3.03 25.73
N ALA A 248 32.89 -2.52 25.93
CA ALA A 248 32.60 -1.08 25.80
C ALA A 248 32.83 -0.29 27.10
#